data_AF-A0A7W1GI20-F1
#
_entry.id   AF-A0A7W1GI20-F1
#
_cell.length_a   1.000
_cell.length_b   1.000
_cell.length_c   1.000
_cell.angle_alpha   90.00
_cell.angle_beta   90.00
_cell.angle_gamma   90.00
#
_symmetry.space_group_name_H-M   'P 1'
#
loop_
_entity.id
_entity.type
_entity.pdbx_description
1 polymer ?
#
loop_
_entity_poly.entity_id
_entity_poly.type
_entity_poly.pdbx_seq_one_letter_code
_entity_poly.pdbx_strand_id
1 'polypeptide(L)'
;MNGVLDVALDADKLLALAAAKIHAHGAPGGALLDGLRFVRCYVEPDQVSVEVEGSNGTRRLYRARLFVDATGTSSAVARQINGGRAVTHVCPTVGTVARGFARGEEPDKVDFGVGEILVSTQDASDHRQLIWEGFAGNPRRDEYTTYLFFYDAVNSPADKSILALFEKYFELLPSYKRAGAQWRVQKPVFGYIPSFHHHGRLGGGKRTADDRVMLIGDAAGLSSPLTFCGFGSHVRNLRRLTHLTSLALKADLLDAAALGEINAYEPRVAQMASLAEFLRPAPKSAPSAINETLNAVMAALHTLDERVRRELFQDRMTFGALKSLLGHTAKLYPRIFQRVREHLGARGTLWWLVNVAEAAVSERRGRAALDGVGGEDEANGKFGGESATEQFARHVALYKKTTGRG
;
A
#
# COMPACT_ATOMS: atom_id res chain seq x y z
N MET A 1 21.03 -2.61 1.78
CA MET A 1 20.49 -1.24 1.64
C MET A 1 20.11 -0.79 3.03
N ASN A 2 20.54 0.40 3.46
CA ASN A 2 20.21 0.88 4.80
C ASN A 2 18.92 1.74 4.78
N GLY A 3 18.14 1.76 5.87
CA GLY A 3 17.00 2.68 6.00
C GLY A 3 15.72 2.25 5.27
N VAL A 4 15.54 0.96 4.96
CA VAL A 4 14.35 0.44 4.27
C VAL A 4 13.90 -0.86 4.90
N LEU A 5 12.66 -0.89 5.39
CA LEU A 5 12.06 -2.03 6.10
C LEU A 5 12.96 -2.58 7.23
N ASP A 6 13.69 -1.69 7.90
CA ASP A 6 14.74 -1.99 8.89
C ASP A 6 14.29 -1.81 10.34
N VAL A 7 13.01 -1.45 10.57
CA VAL A 7 12.42 -1.30 11.89
C VAL A 7 11.21 -2.21 12.03
N ALA A 8 11.35 -3.26 12.84
CA ALA A 8 10.23 -4.08 13.25
C ALA A 8 9.39 -3.36 14.32
N LEU A 9 8.08 -3.35 14.13
CA LEU A 9 7.13 -2.75 15.06
C LEU A 9 6.30 -3.83 15.74
N ASP A 10 6.18 -3.71 17.06
CA ASP A 10 5.17 -4.45 17.82
C ASP A 10 3.82 -3.73 17.65
N ALA A 11 2.97 -4.30 16.78
CA ALA A 11 1.68 -3.71 16.42
C ALA A 11 0.74 -3.58 17.63
N ASP A 12 0.70 -4.58 18.52
CA ASP A 12 -0.17 -4.57 19.70
C ASP A 12 0.27 -3.46 20.66
N LYS A 13 1.58 -3.33 20.88
CA LYS A 13 2.12 -2.24 21.69
C LYS A 13 1.86 -0.88 21.06
N LEU A 14 2.00 -0.74 19.74
CA LEU A 14 1.73 0.53 19.05
C LEU A 14 0.27 0.94 19.19
N LEU A 15 -0.67 0.01 19.01
CA LEU A 15 -2.10 0.25 19.17
C LEU A 15 -2.45 0.60 20.62
N ALA A 16 -1.87 -0.10 21.60
CA ALA A 16 -2.06 0.21 23.01
C ALA A 16 -1.57 1.64 23.36
N LEU A 17 -0.42 2.05 22.83
CA LEU A 17 0.09 3.41 23.00
C LEU A 17 -0.81 4.46 22.33
N ALA A 18 -1.34 4.16 21.15
CA ALA A 18 -2.30 5.04 20.47
C ALA A 18 -3.59 5.21 21.29
N ALA A 19 -4.15 4.11 21.81
CA ALA A 19 -5.33 4.13 22.67
C ALA A 19 -5.09 4.93 23.96
N ALA A 20 -3.95 4.69 24.63
CA ALA A 20 -3.56 5.44 25.82
C ALA A 20 -3.46 6.95 25.55
N LYS A 21 -2.91 7.34 24.39
CA LYS A 21 -2.83 8.75 23.98
C LYS A 21 -4.22 9.37 23.78
N ILE A 22 -5.16 8.64 23.19
CA ILE A 22 -6.54 9.10 23.01
C ILE A 22 -7.23 9.27 24.37
N HIS A 23 -7.04 8.34 25.31
CA HIS A 23 -7.61 8.47 26.65
C HIS A 23 -7.00 9.63 27.45
N ALA A 24 -5.69 9.84 27.36
CA ALA A 24 -5.00 10.86 28.15
C ALA A 24 -5.14 12.28 27.55
N HIS A 25 -5.23 12.40 26.23
CA HIS A 25 -5.14 13.69 25.51
C HIS A 25 -6.24 13.90 24.48
N GLY A 26 -7.25 13.02 24.42
CA GLY A 26 -8.40 13.19 23.55
C GLY A 26 -9.19 14.45 23.92
N ALA A 27 -9.83 15.07 22.93
CA ALA A 27 -10.75 16.16 23.18
C ALA A 27 -11.88 15.67 24.11
N PRO A 28 -12.42 16.54 25.00
CA PRO A 28 -13.59 16.20 25.80
C PRO A 28 -14.72 15.65 24.90
N GLY A 29 -15.21 14.46 25.22
CA GLY A 29 -16.22 13.75 24.43
C GLY A 29 -15.69 12.77 23.38
N GLY A 30 -14.37 12.67 23.18
CA GLY A 30 -13.76 11.58 22.42
C GLY A 30 -13.88 10.26 23.18
N ALA A 31 -14.34 9.20 22.51
CA ALA A 31 -14.52 7.88 23.11
C ALA A 31 -13.99 6.77 22.20
N LEU A 32 -13.41 5.73 22.81
CA LEU A 32 -13.11 4.46 22.15
C LEU A 32 -14.12 3.43 22.64
N LEU A 33 -14.84 2.82 21.69
CA LEU A 33 -15.89 1.86 21.99
C LEU A 33 -15.55 0.53 21.32
N ASP A 34 -15.23 -0.46 22.15
CA ASP A 34 -14.86 -1.80 21.69
C ASP A 34 -16.09 -2.72 21.57
N GLY A 35 -15.91 -3.84 20.87
CA GLY A 35 -16.94 -4.88 20.74
C GLY A 35 -18.14 -4.47 19.89
N LEU A 36 -17.99 -3.45 19.04
CA LEU A 36 -19.01 -2.96 18.12
C LEU A 36 -18.64 -3.33 16.68
N ARG A 37 -19.56 -4.00 15.99
CA ARG A 37 -19.44 -4.36 14.57
C ARG A 37 -20.25 -3.38 13.73
N PHE A 38 -19.64 -2.78 12.71
CA PHE A 38 -20.36 -1.98 11.73
C PHE A 38 -21.41 -2.84 10.99
N VAL A 39 -22.63 -2.30 10.86
CA VAL A 39 -23.73 -2.92 10.10
C VAL A 39 -23.96 -2.16 8.80
N ARG A 40 -24.23 -0.86 8.89
CA ARG A 40 -24.52 0.04 7.77
C ARG A 40 -24.48 1.50 8.22
N CYS A 41 -24.52 2.41 7.25
CA CYS A 41 -24.77 3.82 7.50
C CYS A 41 -25.87 4.36 6.57
N TYR A 42 -26.58 5.37 7.02
CA TYR A 42 -27.53 6.17 6.24
C TYR A 42 -26.89 7.54 6.04
N VAL A 43 -26.83 7.99 4.79
CA VAL A 43 -26.29 9.30 4.45
C VAL A 43 -27.47 10.23 4.21
N GLU A 44 -27.51 11.32 4.97
CA GLU A 44 -28.49 12.40 4.86
C GLU A 44 -27.79 13.71 4.42
N PRO A 45 -28.52 14.75 3.97
CA PRO A 45 -27.90 15.97 3.46
C PRO A 45 -26.97 16.66 4.47
N ASP A 46 -27.31 16.64 5.76
CA ASP A 46 -26.62 17.33 6.86
C ASP A 46 -25.92 16.41 7.87
N GLN A 47 -26.13 15.09 7.77
CA GLN A 47 -25.60 14.11 8.73
C GLN A 47 -25.40 12.72 8.12
N VAL A 48 -24.80 11.84 8.90
CA VAL A 48 -24.71 10.41 8.64
C VAL A 48 -25.07 9.65 9.91
N SER A 49 -26.01 8.70 9.79
CA SER A 49 -26.42 7.82 10.87
C SER A 49 -25.75 6.44 10.71
N VAL A 50 -24.91 6.04 11.67
CA VAL A 50 -24.13 4.79 11.66
C VAL A 50 -24.75 3.76 12.59
N GLU A 51 -25.18 2.63 12.04
CA GLU A 51 -25.69 1.49 12.79
C GLU A 51 -24.57 0.49 13.09
N VAL A 52 -24.41 0.16 14.37
CA VAL A 52 -23.46 -0.83 14.85
C VAL A 52 -24.17 -1.86 15.73
N GLU A 53 -23.61 -3.05 15.81
CA GLU A 53 -24.12 -4.16 16.60
C GLU A 53 -23.07 -4.61 17.62
N GLY A 54 -23.45 -4.65 18.89
CA GLY A 54 -22.61 -5.20 19.96
C GLY A 54 -22.55 -6.72 19.94
N SER A 55 -21.59 -7.30 20.65
CA SER A 55 -21.43 -8.76 20.79
C SER A 55 -22.66 -9.48 21.36
N ASN A 56 -23.51 -8.77 22.11
CA ASN A 56 -24.78 -9.27 22.64
C ASN A 56 -25.97 -9.13 21.66
N GLY A 57 -25.72 -8.74 20.41
CA GLY A 57 -26.75 -8.48 19.39
C GLY A 57 -27.49 -7.15 19.55
N THR A 58 -27.15 -6.33 20.55
CA THR A 58 -27.78 -5.01 20.73
C THR A 58 -27.32 -4.06 19.63
N ARG A 59 -28.28 -3.46 18.94
CA ARG A 59 -28.00 -2.46 17.90
C ARG A 59 -28.02 -1.06 18.49
N ARG A 60 -27.08 -0.23 18.04
CA ARG A 60 -26.95 1.18 18.42
C ARG A 60 -26.83 2.01 17.15
N LEU A 61 -27.42 3.21 17.19
CA LEU A 61 -27.34 4.18 16.11
C LEU A 61 -26.62 5.42 16.61
N TYR A 62 -25.56 5.82 15.89
CA TYR A 62 -24.80 7.02 16.17
C TYR A 62 -25.03 8.03 15.05
N ARG A 63 -25.26 9.30 15.38
CA ARG A 63 -25.32 10.39 14.40
C ARG A 63 -24.00 11.14 14.38
N ALA A 64 -23.51 11.46 13.20
CA ALA A 64 -22.28 12.20 13.00
C ALA A 64 -22.40 13.12 11.78
N ARG A 65 -21.47 14.08 11.64
CA ARG A 65 -21.35 14.89 10.41
C ARG A 65 -20.58 14.18 9.29
N LEU A 66 -19.66 13.30 9.68
CA LEU A 66 -18.76 12.55 8.79
C LEU A 66 -18.55 11.15 9.37
N PHE A 67 -18.64 10.14 8.52
CA PHE A 67 -18.28 8.77 8.82
C PHE A 67 -16.96 8.42 8.12
N VAL A 68 -15.96 8.02 8.91
CA VAL A 68 -14.67 7.58 8.38
C VAL A 68 -14.60 6.06 8.47
N ASP A 69 -14.59 5.39 7.32
CA ASP A 69 -14.48 3.94 7.26
C ASP A 69 -13.01 3.51 7.23
N ALA A 70 -12.59 2.89 8.33
CA ALA A 70 -11.28 2.28 8.53
C ALA A 70 -11.36 0.76 8.75
N THR A 71 -12.44 0.10 8.30
CA THR A 71 -12.67 -1.36 8.49
C THR A 71 -11.81 -2.26 7.60
N GLY A 72 -10.82 -1.67 6.92
CA GLY A 72 -9.80 -2.36 6.16
C GLY A 72 -10.33 -3.09 4.92
N THR A 73 -9.70 -4.21 4.59
CA THR A 73 -9.95 -5.00 3.37
C THR A 73 -11.38 -5.53 3.27
N SER A 74 -12.07 -5.68 4.41
CA SER A 74 -13.43 -6.18 4.51
C SER A 74 -14.53 -5.12 4.41
N SER A 75 -14.17 -3.86 4.18
CA SER A 75 -15.11 -2.73 4.13
C SER A 75 -16.30 -2.99 3.20
N ALA A 76 -17.51 -3.00 3.79
CA ALA A 76 -18.76 -3.10 3.05
C ALA A 76 -19.08 -1.80 2.29
N VAL A 77 -18.71 -0.66 2.86
CA VAL A 77 -18.90 0.67 2.27
C VAL A 77 -18.06 0.79 1.00
N ALA A 78 -16.79 0.40 1.05
CA ALA A 78 -15.89 0.41 -0.10
C ALA A 78 -16.43 -0.45 -1.25
N ARG A 79 -17.03 -1.61 -0.95
CA ARG A 79 -17.70 -2.44 -1.96
C ARG A 79 -18.91 -1.72 -2.53
N GLN A 80 -19.77 -1.17 -1.68
CA GLN A 80 -21.01 -0.51 -2.12
C GLN A 80 -20.73 0.67 -3.06
N ILE A 81 -19.86 1.60 -2.66
CA ILE A 81 -19.59 2.81 -3.46
C ILE A 81 -18.79 2.53 -4.76
N ASN A 82 -18.18 1.34 -4.85
CA ASN A 82 -17.45 0.87 -6.04
C ASN A 82 -18.20 -0.24 -6.79
N GLY A 83 -19.54 -0.24 -6.76
CA GLY A 83 -20.37 -1.14 -7.59
C GLY A 83 -20.16 -2.64 -7.28
N GLY A 84 -19.93 -2.97 -6.02
CA GLY A 84 -19.63 -4.31 -5.53
C GLY A 84 -18.15 -4.71 -5.64
N ARG A 85 -17.30 -3.94 -6.35
CA ARG A 85 -15.90 -4.29 -6.62
C ARG A 85 -14.92 -3.27 -6.03
N ALA A 86 -14.57 -3.45 -4.76
CA ALA A 86 -13.61 -2.60 -4.05
C ALA A 86 -12.13 -2.86 -4.41
N VAL A 87 -11.85 -4.01 -5.04
CA VAL A 87 -10.50 -4.50 -5.36
C VAL A 87 -10.48 -5.14 -6.74
N THR A 88 -9.39 -4.96 -7.47
CA THR A 88 -9.16 -5.65 -8.74
C THR A 88 -8.08 -6.71 -8.63
N HIS A 89 -7.15 -6.52 -7.69
CA HIS A 89 -6.01 -7.39 -7.43
C HIS A 89 -5.90 -7.66 -5.93
N VAL A 90 -5.27 -8.79 -5.61
CA VAL A 90 -4.99 -9.22 -4.25
C VAL A 90 -3.58 -9.78 -4.18
N CYS A 91 -3.00 -9.71 -2.99
CA CYS A 91 -1.83 -10.47 -2.64
C CYS A 91 -2.14 -11.36 -1.44
N PRO A 92 -2.57 -12.62 -1.67
CA PRO A 92 -2.70 -13.60 -0.61
C PRO A 92 -1.36 -13.81 0.06
N THR A 93 -1.31 -13.67 1.38
CA THR A 93 -0.07 -13.72 2.17
C THR A 93 -0.28 -14.63 3.37
N VAL A 94 0.67 -15.50 3.60
CA VAL A 94 0.77 -16.36 4.79
C VAL A 94 2.18 -16.29 5.35
N GLY A 95 2.38 -16.82 6.55
CA GLY A 95 3.68 -16.83 7.17
C GLY A 95 3.61 -17.16 8.64
N THR A 96 4.77 -17.12 9.28
CA THR A 96 4.88 -17.25 10.74
C THR A 96 5.84 -16.22 11.30
N VAL A 97 5.57 -15.80 12.54
CA VAL A 97 6.64 -15.37 13.43
C VAL A 97 7.11 -16.62 14.16
N ALA A 98 8.38 -16.97 13.98
CA ALA A 98 8.98 -18.14 14.60
C ALA A 98 10.29 -17.79 15.30
N ARG A 99 10.81 -18.73 16.09
CA ARG A 99 12.11 -18.65 16.76
C ARG A 99 12.95 -19.86 16.41
N GLY A 100 14.26 -19.79 16.66
CA GLY A 100 15.14 -20.95 16.56
C GLY A 100 15.44 -21.39 15.13
N PHE A 101 15.40 -20.49 14.14
CA PHE A 101 16.02 -20.74 12.84
C PHE A 101 17.54 -20.85 12.98
N ALA A 102 18.18 -21.60 12.07
CA ALA A 102 19.64 -21.62 11.99
C ALA A 102 20.17 -20.23 11.65
N ARG A 103 21.17 -19.74 12.39
CA ARG A 103 21.78 -18.42 12.19
C ARG A 103 23.04 -18.50 11.32
N GLY A 104 23.23 -17.49 10.49
CA GLY A 104 24.41 -17.34 9.63
C GLY A 104 24.10 -16.53 8.38
N GLU A 105 25.14 -16.29 7.59
CA GLU A 105 25.07 -15.51 6.34
C GLU A 105 24.76 -16.39 5.11
N GLU A 106 24.69 -17.72 5.28
CA GLU A 106 24.32 -18.61 4.20
C GLU A 106 22.85 -18.40 3.77
N PRO A 107 22.51 -18.58 2.47
CA PRO A 107 21.18 -18.22 1.95
C PRO A 107 20.00 -18.86 2.68
N ASP A 108 20.17 -20.07 3.20
CA ASP A 108 19.13 -20.80 3.91
C ASP A 108 19.18 -20.61 5.44
N LYS A 109 20.03 -19.71 5.94
CA LYS A 109 20.09 -19.31 7.35
C LYS A 109 19.57 -17.89 7.55
N VAL A 110 19.34 -17.53 8.79
CA VAL A 110 18.84 -16.21 9.17
C VAL A 110 19.98 -15.31 9.62
N ASP A 111 20.13 -14.19 8.92
CA ASP A 111 20.88 -13.02 9.37
C ASP A 111 19.90 -11.96 9.91
N PHE A 112 20.03 -11.60 11.18
CA PHE A 112 19.16 -10.61 11.82
C PHE A 112 19.50 -9.16 11.42
N GLY A 113 20.64 -8.94 10.75
CA GLY A 113 21.03 -7.66 10.18
C GLY A 113 20.48 -7.41 8.76
N VAL A 114 19.85 -8.39 8.14
CA VAL A 114 19.43 -8.33 6.73
C VAL A 114 17.95 -8.71 6.57
N GLY A 115 17.19 -7.82 5.94
CA GLY A 115 15.84 -8.12 5.45
C GLY A 115 15.89 -8.72 4.05
N GLU A 116 15.07 -9.73 3.81
CA GLU A 116 14.95 -10.41 2.53
C GLU A 116 13.63 -10.05 1.87
N ILE A 117 13.71 -9.49 0.66
CA ILE A 117 12.58 -8.90 -0.04
C ILE A 117 12.48 -9.47 -1.45
N LEU A 118 11.28 -9.89 -1.85
CA LEU A 118 10.99 -10.44 -3.18
C LEU A 118 11.90 -11.62 -3.55
N VAL A 119 12.09 -12.59 -2.64
CA VAL A 119 12.90 -13.79 -2.91
C VAL A 119 12.03 -14.83 -3.61
N SER A 120 12.50 -15.39 -4.72
CA SER A 120 11.86 -16.52 -5.39
C SER A 120 12.82 -17.70 -5.41
N THR A 121 12.34 -18.87 -4.98
CA THR A 121 13.13 -20.11 -4.91
C THR A 121 12.72 -21.14 -5.97
N GLN A 122 11.68 -20.85 -6.74
CA GLN A 122 11.09 -21.77 -7.71
C GLN A 122 10.43 -21.03 -8.87
N ASP A 123 10.27 -21.73 -10.00
CA ASP A 123 9.51 -21.23 -11.14
C ASP A 123 8.00 -21.18 -10.84
N ALA A 124 7.29 -20.39 -11.63
CA ALA A 124 5.84 -20.27 -11.50
C ALA A 124 5.14 -21.62 -11.78
N SER A 125 4.17 -21.97 -10.95
CA SER A 125 3.35 -23.18 -11.09
C SER A 125 1.90 -22.88 -10.67
N ASP A 126 0.93 -23.63 -11.20
CA ASP A 126 -0.49 -23.48 -10.86
C ASP A 126 -1.01 -22.03 -10.95
N HIS A 127 -0.55 -21.31 -11.98
CA HIS A 127 -0.87 -19.89 -12.20
C HIS A 127 -0.34 -18.92 -11.12
N ARG A 128 0.61 -19.33 -10.28
CA ARG A 128 1.18 -18.54 -9.19
C ARG A 128 2.70 -18.43 -9.33
N GLN A 129 3.23 -17.26 -8.99
CA GLN A 129 4.63 -17.11 -8.62
C GLN A 129 4.70 -16.89 -7.12
N LEU A 130 5.22 -17.88 -6.41
CA LEU A 130 5.41 -17.77 -4.97
C LEU A 130 6.65 -16.95 -4.68
N ILE A 131 6.52 -16.03 -3.73
CA ILE A 131 7.55 -15.08 -3.33
C ILE A 131 7.66 -15.10 -1.81
N TRP A 132 8.89 -15.11 -1.33
CA TRP A 132 9.28 -15.10 0.07
C TRP A 132 9.74 -13.72 0.51
N GLU A 133 9.45 -13.42 1.77
CA GLU A 133 10.07 -12.32 2.50
C GLU A 133 10.49 -12.77 3.90
N GLY A 134 11.53 -12.15 4.42
CA GLY A 134 12.14 -12.48 5.70
C GLY A 134 12.56 -11.23 6.45
N PHE A 135 12.08 -11.07 7.69
CA PHE A 135 12.40 -9.90 8.51
C PHE A 135 12.68 -10.29 9.96
N ALA A 136 13.77 -9.74 10.50
CA ALA A 136 14.05 -9.79 11.93
C ALA A 136 12.92 -9.11 12.72
N GLY A 137 12.37 -9.83 13.69
CA GLY A 137 11.41 -9.30 14.66
C GLY A 137 12.13 -8.75 15.88
N ASN A 138 11.65 -9.11 17.08
CA ASN A 138 12.31 -8.70 18.31
C ASN A 138 13.61 -9.51 18.54
N PRO A 139 14.80 -8.89 18.47
CA PRO A 139 16.07 -9.62 18.58
C PRO A 139 16.27 -10.23 19.98
N ARG A 140 15.68 -9.63 21.03
CA ARG A 140 15.75 -10.17 22.40
C ARG A 140 14.91 -11.45 22.57
N ARG A 141 13.94 -11.66 21.68
CA ARG A 141 13.06 -12.83 21.69
C ARG A 141 13.47 -13.86 20.64
N ASP A 142 14.53 -13.62 19.87
CA ASP A 142 14.94 -14.44 18.72
C ASP A 142 13.80 -14.63 17.70
N GLU A 143 12.96 -13.61 17.53
CA GLU A 143 11.82 -13.68 16.63
C GLU A 143 12.23 -13.31 15.21
N TYR A 144 11.90 -14.17 14.25
CA TYR A 144 12.07 -13.94 12.83
C TYR A 144 10.75 -14.22 12.12
N THR A 145 10.38 -13.32 11.21
CA THR A 145 9.15 -13.43 10.45
C THR A 145 9.47 -13.84 9.04
N THR A 146 8.80 -14.88 8.55
CA THR A 146 8.87 -15.30 7.15
C THR A 146 7.48 -15.24 6.56
N TYR A 147 7.35 -14.64 5.37
CA TYR A 147 6.12 -14.59 4.60
C TYR A 147 6.27 -15.38 3.30
N LEU A 148 5.17 -15.96 2.85
CA LEU A 148 4.99 -16.49 1.51
C LEU A 148 3.73 -15.87 0.92
N PHE A 149 3.85 -15.30 -0.27
CA PHE A 149 2.74 -14.66 -0.96
C PHE A 149 2.88 -14.77 -2.47
N PHE A 150 1.84 -14.35 -3.17
CA PHE A 150 1.88 -14.17 -4.61
C PHE A 150 0.96 -13.03 -5.04
N TYR A 151 1.26 -12.41 -6.17
CA TYR A 151 0.42 -11.35 -6.76
C TYR A 151 -0.60 -11.95 -7.70
N ASP A 152 -1.84 -11.50 -7.62
CA ASP A 152 -2.85 -11.99 -8.54
C ASP A 152 -4.04 -11.04 -8.78
N ALA A 153 -4.68 -11.21 -9.93
CA ALA A 153 -5.96 -10.60 -10.22
C ALA A 153 -7.09 -11.39 -9.55
N VAL A 154 -8.09 -10.70 -9.02
CA VAL A 154 -9.21 -11.34 -8.29
C VAL A 154 -9.94 -12.39 -9.15
N ASN A 155 -10.01 -12.17 -10.46
CA ASN A 155 -10.72 -13.01 -11.42
C ASN A 155 -9.83 -14.04 -12.15
N SER A 156 -8.59 -14.25 -11.72
CA SER A 156 -7.72 -15.27 -12.32
C SER A 156 -8.09 -16.69 -11.83
N PRO A 157 -7.68 -17.75 -12.57
CA PRO A 157 -7.93 -19.14 -12.18
C PRO A 157 -7.04 -19.65 -11.03
N ALA A 158 -6.06 -18.87 -10.56
CA ALA A 158 -5.17 -19.33 -9.49
C ALA A 158 -5.93 -19.52 -8.17
N ASP A 159 -5.58 -20.59 -7.44
CA ASP A 159 -6.12 -20.83 -6.09
C ASP A 159 -5.58 -19.80 -5.09
N LYS A 160 -6.50 -18.99 -4.56
CA LYS A 160 -6.27 -17.92 -3.58
C LYS A 160 -6.65 -18.34 -2.16
N SER A 161 -6.92 -19.62 -1.92
CA SER A 161 -7.19 -20.15 -0.59
C SER A 161 -5.99 -19.87 0.33
N ILE A 162 -6.24 -19.09 1.39
CA ILE A 162 -5.24 -18.81 2.42
C ILE A 162 -4.79 -20.11 3.09
N LEU A 163 -5.71 -21.05 3.29
CA LEU A 163 -5.40 -22.35 3.89
C LEU A 163 -4.44 -23.16 3.01
N ALA A 164 -4.75 -23.30 1.72
CA ALA A 164 -3.90 -24.04 0.78
C ALA A 164 -2.53 -23.38 0.60
N LEU A 165 -2.48 -22.04 0.63
CA LEU A 165 -1.21 -21.31 0.61
C LEU A 165 -0.40 -21.55 1.90
N PHE A 166 -1.06 -21.66 3.07
CA PHE A 166 -0.40 -21.96 4.34
C PHE A 166 0.18 -23.39 4.39
N GLU A 167 -0.51 -24.35 3.78
CA GLU A 167 0.02 -25.71 3.59
C GLU A 167 1.30 -25.67 2.73
N LYS A 168 1.26 -24.97 1.59
CA LYS A 168 2.43 -24.76 0.73
C LYS A 168 3.57 -24.03 1.45
N TYR A 169 3.25 -23.07 2.32
CA TYR A 169 4.24 -22.39 3.14
C TYR A 169 5.05 -23.37 4.01
N PHE A 170 4.41 -24.29 4.73
CA PHE A 170 5.14 -25.23 5.56
C PHE A 170 5.90 -26.28 4.75
N GLU A 171 5.35 -26.73 3.62
CA GLU A 171 6.04 -27.65 2.69
C GLU A 171 7.34 -27.03 2.16
N LEU A 172 7.31 -25.75 1.80
CA LEU A 172 8.41 -25.09 1.11
C LEU A 172 9.37 -24.36 2.07
N LEU A 173 8.97 -24.06 3.30
CA LEU A 173 9.80 -23.33 4.27
C LEU A 173 11.23 -23.88 4.40
N PRO A 174 11.48 -25.22 4.46
CA PRO A 174 12.84 -25.76 4.55
C PRO A 174 13.73 -25.42 3.35
N SER A 175 13.16 -25.14 2.18
CA SER A 175 13.89 -24.70 0.97
C SER A 175 14.29 -23.23 1.02
N TYR A 176 13.64 -22.45 1.88
CA TYR A 176 13.91 -21.01 2.06
C TYR A 176 14.73 -20.74 3.32
N LYS A 177 14.31 -21.27 4.49
CA LYS A 177 15.01 -21.11 5.77
C LYS A 177 15.07 -22.42 6.56
N ARG A 178 16.28 -22.74 7.01
CA ARG A 178 16.60 -23.94 7.76
C ARG A 178 16.17 -23.79 9.22
N ALA A 179 15.30 -24.70 9.65
CA ALA A 179 14.95 -24.84 11.06
C ALA A 179 16.18 -25.28 11.88
N GLY A 180 16.41 -24.65 13.03
CA GLY A 180 17.35 -25.13 14.04
C GLY A 180 16.70 -26.10 15.02
N ALA A 181 17.48 -26.61 15.98
CA ALA A 181 17.01 -27.61 16.94
C ALA A 181 15.86 -27.13 17.85
N GLN A 182 15.70 -25.82 18.02
CA GLN A 182 14.67 -25.20 18.87
C GLN A 182 13.63 -24.45 18.06
N TRP A 183 13.50 -24.79 16.77
CA TRP A 183 12.58 -24.08 15.89
C TRP A 183 11.13 -24.25 16.36
N ARG A 184 10.43 -23.13 16.51
CA ARG A 184 9.00 -23.12 16.91
C ARG A 184 8.26 -21.91 16.39
N VAL A 185 7.07 -22.13 15.89
CA VAL A 185 6.11 -21.08 15.54
C VAL A 185 5.61 -20.41 16.81
N GLN A 186 5.64 -19.07 16.86
CA GLN A 186 5.06 -18.26 17.92
C GLN A 186 3.63 -17.83 17.58
N LYS A 187 3.42 -17.38 16.33
CA LYS A 187 2.10 -17.07 15.81
C LYS A 187 2.05 -17.18 14.28
N PRO A 188 0.91 -17.61 13.72
CA PRO A 188 0.67 -17.48 12.29
C PRO A 188 0.44 -16.01 11.92
N VAL A 189 0.77 -15.65 10.69
CA VAL A 189 0.40 -14.38 10.07
C VAL A 189 -0.22 -14.69 8.72
N PHE A 190 -1.42 -14.18 8.47
CA PHE A 190 -2.12 -14.47 7.22
C PHE A 190 -3.15 -13.41 6.90
N GLY A 191 -3.50 -13.32 5.62
CA GLY A 191 -4.53 -12.44 5.10
C GLY A 191 -4.32 -12.21 3.61
N TYR A 192 -4.91 -11.14 3.10
CA TYR A 192 -4.61 -10.68 1.76
C TYR A 192 -4.49 -9.17 1.76
N ILE A 193 -3.61 -8.66 0.90
CA ILE A 193 -3.41 -7.22 0.73
C ILE A 193 -4.19 -6.79 -0.51
N PRO A 194 -5.12 -5.83 -0.39
CA PRO A 194 -5.96 -5.40 -1.49
C PRO A 194 -5.17 -4.46 -2.40
N SER A 195 -5.43 -4.55 -3.69
CA SER A 195 -4.92 -3.60 -4.66
C SER A 195 -6.00 -3.25 -5.69
N PHE A 196 -5.89 -2.03 -6.20
CA PHE A 196 -6.73 -1.53 -7.27
C PHE A 196 -5.85 -1.06 -8.42
N HIS A 197 -5.85 -1.83 -9.50
CA HIS A 197 -5.25 -1.43 -10.76
C HIS A 197 -6.16 -0.42 -11.48
N HIS A 198 -5.61 0.74 -11.81
CA HIS A 198 -6.33 1.84 -12.45
C HIS A 198 -6.10 1.84 -13.96
N HIS A 199 -7.16 1.99 -14.75
CA HIS A 199 -7.09 2.13 -16.21
C HIS A 199 -7.01 3.61 -16.65
N GLY A 200 -6.08 4.37 -16.04
CA GLY A 200 -5.88 5.80 -16.32
C GLY A 200 -7.10 6.69 -16.02
N ARG A 201 -7.06 7.94 -16.48
CA ARG A 201 -8.13 8.94 -16.26
C ARG A 201 -9.48 8.59 -16.91
N LEU A 202 -9.49 7.72 -17.92
CA LEU A 202 -10.67 7.39 -18.73
C LEU A 202 -11.36 6.10 -18.28
N GLY A 203 -10.73 5.26 -17.45
CA GLY A 203 -11.24 3.94 -17.07
C GLY A 203 -11.96 3.85 -15.74
N GLY A 204 -12.26 4.99 -15.10
CA GLY A 204 -12.87 5.05 -13.77
C GLY A 204 -11.87 4.76 -12.64
N GLY A 205 -11.72 5.70 -11.71
CA GLY A 205 -10.91 5.51 -10.51
C GLY A 205 -11.69 4.80 -9.41
N LYS A 206 -10.98 4.14 -8.48
CA LYS A 206 -11.58 3.70 -7.21
C LYS A 206 -12.11 4.93 -6.47
N ARG A 207 -13.39 4.91 -6.13
CA ARG A 207 -13.99 5.92 -5.25
C ARG A 207 -13.51 5.67 -3.83
N THR A 208 -12.98 6.73 -3.21
CA THR A 208 -12.46 6.72 -1.82
C THR A 208 -13.30 7.55 -0.87
N ALA A 209 -14.35 8.18 -1.38
CA ALA A 209 -15.32 8.94 -0.62
C ALA A 209 -16.68 8.95 -1.31
N ASP A 210 -17.70 9.26 -0.53
CA ASP A 210 -19.06 9.62 -0.92
C ASP A 210 -19.50 10.80 -0.01
N ASP A 211 -20.69 11.34 -0.20
CA ASP A 211 -21.20 12.40 0.67
C ASP A 211 -21.16 11.95 2.14
N ARG A 212 -20.46 12.70 2.98
CA ARG A 212 -20.26 12.47 4.42
C ARG A 212 -19.62 11.12 4.76
N VAL A 213 -19.00 10.44 3.80
CA VAL A 213 -18.35 9.15 3.97
C VAL A 213 -16.95 9.19 3.37
N MET A 214 -15.93 8.85 4.15
CA MET A 214 -14.54 8.84 3.70
C MET A 214 -13.88 7.51 4.04
N LEU A 215 -13.29 6.83 3.05
CA LEU A 215 -12.53 5.60 3.26
C LEU A 215 -11.08 5.94 3.63
N ILE A 216 -10.45 5.19 4.54
CA ILE A 216 -9.01 5.31 4.81
C ILE A 216 -8.33 3.94 4.90
N GLY A 217 -7.00 3.92 4.85
CA GLY A 217 -6.20 2.70 4.94
C GLY A 217 -6.57 1.69 3.85
N ASP A 218 -6.67 0.41 4.22
CA ASP A 218 -6.97 -0.66 3.26
C ASP A 218 -8.39 -0.59 2.68
N ALA A 219 -9.34 0.07 3.35
CA ALA A 219 -10.67 0.32 2.80
C ALA A 219 -10.58 1.23 1.56
N ALA A 220 -9.78 2.30 1.66
CA ALA A 220 -9.44 3.15 0.52
C ALA A 220 -8.63 2.42 -0.54
N GLY A 221 -7.79 1.45 -0.13
CA GLY A 221 -7.01 0.57 -1.02
C GLY A 221 -6.10 1.36 -1.98
N LEU A 222 -5.46 2.40 -1.46
CA LEU A 222 -4.50 3.26 -2.18
C LEU A 222 -3.04 2.88 -1.85
N SER A 223 -2.84 1.67 -1.33
CA SER A 223 -1.53 1.14 -0.94
C SER A 223 -0.73 0.71 -2.16
N SER A 224 0.60 0.86 -2.09
CA SER A 224 1.50 0.25 -3.09
C SER A 224 1.39 -1.27 -3.02
N PRO A 225 1.05 -1.95 -4.12
CA PRO A 225 0.99 -3.41 -4.10
C PRO A 225 2.38 -4.03 -4.01
N LEU A 226 3.44 -3.41 -4.55
CA LEU A 226 4.76 -4.06 -4.71
C LEU A 226 5.52 -4.31 -3.41
N THR A 227 5.40 -3.41 -2.44
CA THR A 227 6.21 -3.41 -1.20
C THR A 227 5.35 -3.61 0.04
N PHE A 228 4.04 -3.79 -0.15
CA PHE A 228 3.06 -3.96 0.93
C PHE A 228 3.07 -2.84 2.00
N CYS A 229 3.61 -1.68 1.67
CA CYS A 229 3.76 -0.55 2.60
C CYS A 229 2.46 0.24 2.80
N GLY A 230 1.30 -0.42 2.92
CA GLY A 230 0.02 0.24 3.17
C GLY A 230 0.01 1.05 4.46
N PHE A 231 0.48 0.43 5.56
CA PHE A 231 0.64 1.10 6.85
C PHE A 231 1.66 2.24 6.80
N GLY A 232 2.84 2.01 6.20
CA GLY A 232 3.88 3.02 6.07
C GLY A 232 3.42 4.25 5.27
N SER A 233 2.70 4.03 4.17
CA SER A 233 2.08 5.09 3.38
C SER A 233 1.05 5.88 4.20
N HIS A 234 0.21 5.18 4.97
CA HIS A 234 -0.79 5.82 5.82
C HIS A 234 -0.14 6.71 6.90
N VAL A 235 0.88 6.20 7.61
CA VAL A 235 1.59 6.96 8.66
C VAL A 235 2.29 8.19 8.07
N ARG A 236 2.92 8.09 6.89
CA ARG A 236 3.53 9.22 6.19
C ARG A 236 2.53 10.33 5.89
N ASN A 237 1.29 9.96 5.58
CA ASN A 237 0.23 10.89 5.21
C ASN A 237 -0.67 11.30 6.38
N LEU A 238 -0.46 10.77 7.59
CA LEU A 238 -1.37 10.95 8.72
C LEU A 238 -1.60 12.43 9.09
N ARG A 239 -0.53 13.26 9.05
CA ARG A 239 -0.65 14.70 9.29
C ARG A 239 -1.52 15.40 8.25
N ARG A 240 -1.34 15.05 6.98
CA ARG A 240 -2.16 15.59 5.89
C ARG A 240 -3.62 15.18 6.06
N LEU A 241 -3.87 13.89 6.25
CA LEU A 241 -5.22 13.34 6.40
C LEU A 241 -5.95 14.04 7.54
N THR A 242 -5.36 14.07 8.73
CA THR A 242 -5.96 14.71 9.92
C THR A 242 -6.20 16.21 9.74
N HIS A 243 -5.24 16.95 9.16
CA HIS A 243 -5.37 18.39 8.93
C HIS A 243 -6.48 18.72 7.92
N LEU A 244 -6.47 18.07 6.76
CA LEU A 244 -7.48 18.31 5.72
C LEU A 244 -8.87 17.86 6.18
N THR A 245 -9.01 16.75 6.90
CA THR A 245 -10.29 16.35 7.50
C THR A 245 -10.79 17.38 8.50
N SER A 246 -9.91 17.95 9.34
CA SER A 246 -10.30 19.02 10.25
C SER A 246 -10.80 20.27 9.52
N LEU A 247 -10.11 20.69 8.46
CA LEU A 247 -10.53 21.82 7.65
C LEU A 247 -11.86 21.55 6.93
N ALA A 248 -12.04 20.36 6.35
CA ALA A 248 -13.28 19.94 5.72
C ALA A 248 -14.46 19.98 6.70
N LEU A 249 -14.28 19.47 7.93
CA LEU A 249 -15.29 19.57 8.99
C LEU A 249 -15.58 21.01 9.41
N LYS A 250 -14.58 21.91 9.45
CA LYS A 250 -14.81 23.32 9.80
C LYS A 250 -15.55 24.09 8.71
N ALA A 251 -15.30 23.77 7.45
CA ALA A 251 -15.89 24.42 6.28
C ALA A 251 -17.16 23.74 5.76
N ASP A 252 -17.58 22.62 6.39
CA ASP A 252 -18.64 21.72 5.90
C ASP A 252 -18.43 21.22 4.46
N LEU A 253 -17.16 21.07 4.04
CA LEU A 253 -16.76 20.49 2.75
C LEU A 253 -16.78 18.96 2.85
N LEU A 254 -17.99 18.40 3.03
CA LEU A 254 -18.21 16.98 3.29
C LEU A 254 -18.89 16.25 2.13
N ASP A 255 -18.88 16.84 0.93
CA ASP A 255 -19.29 16.16 -0.29
C ASP A 255 -18.22 15.16 -0.79
N ALA A 256 -18.64 14.24 -1.67
CA ALA A 256 -17.77 13.21 -2.23
C ALA A 256 -16.50 13.76 -2.91
N ALA A 257 -16.59 14.92 -3.58
CA ALA A 257 -15.47 15.51 -4.31
C ALA A 257 -14.42 16.08 -3.37
N ALA A 258 -14.83 16.88 -2.38
CA ALA A 258 -13.95 17.45 -1.38
C ALA A 258 -13.28 16.35 -0.53
N LEU A 259 -14.05 15.37 -0.06
CA LEU A 259 -13.51 14.25 0.72
C LEU A 259 -12.55 13.38 -0.11
N GLY A 260 -12.80 13.21 -1.41
CA GLY A 260 -11.90 12.51 -2.32
C GLY A 260 -10.51 13.14 -2.45
N GLU A 261 -10.40 14.47 -2.32
CA GLU A 261 -9.12 15.21 -2.38
C GLU A 261 -8.23 14.98 -1.14
N ILE A 262 -8.84 14.62 -0.01
CA ILE A 262 -8.13 14.30 1.23
C ILE A 262 -7.27 13.04 1.02
N ASN A 263 -7.89 12.02 0.43
CA ASN A 263 -7.27 10.73 0.13
C ASN A 263 -6.46 10.72 -1.16
N ALA A 264 -6.25 11.86 -1.84
CA ALA A 264 -5.84 11.87 -3.24
C ALA A 264 -4.65 10.93 -3.53
N TYR A 265 -4.93 10.00 -4.43
CA TYR A 265 -4.08 8.91 -4.89
C TYR A 265 -2.75 9.42 -5.46
N GLU A 266 -1.65 8.81 -5.03
CA GLU A 266 -0.31 9.21 -5.47
C GLU A 266 0.02 8.51 -6.82
N PRO A 267 0.41 9.24 -7.88
CA PRO A 267 0.80 8.64 -9.17
C PRO A 267 1.88 7.55 -9.08
N ARG A 268 2.69 7.56 -8.02
CA ARG A 268 3.70 6.54 -7.71
C ARG A 268 3.07 5.17 -7.43
N VAL A 269 1.88 5.12 -6.82
CA VAL A 269 1.15 3.88 -6.52
C VAL A 269 0.73 3.16 -7.81
N ALA A 270 0.34 3.90 -8.85
CA ALA A 270 -0.02 3.31 -10.15
C ALA A 270 1.19 2.65 -10.84
N GLN A 271 2.36 3.26 -10.70
CA GLN A 271 3.60 2.73 -11.26
C GLN A 271 4.02 1.44 -10.55
N MET A 272 3.93 1.42 -9.21
CA MET A 272 4.19 0.20 -8.44
C MET A 272 3.15 -0.90 -8.70
N ALA A 273 1.88 -0.54 -8.92
CA ALA A 273 0.85 -1.47 -9.37
C ALA A 273 1.13 -2.08 -10.74
N SER A 274 1.74 -1.31 -11.63
CA SER A 274 2.18 -1.83 -12.93
C SER A 274 3.37 -2.78 -12.78
N LEU A 275 4.29 -2.53 -11.83
CA LEU A 275 5.44 -3.40 -11.57
C LEU A 275 5.01 -4.72 -10.90
N ALA A 276 4.08 -4.67 -9.95
CA ALA A 276 3.51 -5.86 -9.31
C ALA A 276 2.82 -6.79 -10.33
N GLU A 277 2.27 -6.26 -11.41
CA GLU A 277 1.68 -7.07 -12.49
C GLU A 277 2.69 -7.99 -13.17
N PHE A 278 3.97 -7.59 -13.26
CA PHE A 278 5.04 -8.44 -13.81
C PHE A 278 5.43 -9.59 -12.88
N LEU A 279 5.00 -9.57 -11.61
CA LEU A 279 5.20 -10.66 -10.66
C LEU A 279 4.06 -11.67 -10.68
N ARG A 280 3.09 -11.52 -11.59
CA ARG A 280 2.00 -12.46 -11.83
C ARG A 280 2.26 -13.26 -13.12
N PRO A 281 2.01 -14.58 -13.17
CA PRO A 281 2.17 -15.34 -14.42
C PRO A 281 1.21 -14.88 -15.51
N ALA A 282 1.72 -14.64 -16.72
CA ALA A 282 0.87 -14.40 -17.88
C ALA A 282 0.38 -15.75 -18.44
N PRO A 283 -0.82 -15.82 -19.06
CA PRO A 283 -1.40 -17.08 -19.52
C PRO A 283 -0.51 -17.91 -20.46
N LYS A 284 0.43 -17.28 -21.17
CA LYS A 284 1.34 -17.93 -22.12
C LYS A 284 2.83 -17.73 -21.79
N SER A 285 3.16 -17.23 -20.59
CA SER A 285 4.56 -17.06 -20.20
C SER A 285 5.17 -18.39 -19.79
N ALA A 286 6.46 -18.57 -20.09
CA ALA A 286 7.23 -19.68 -19.53
C ALA A 286 7.25 -19.63 -17.98
N PRO A 287 7.33 -20.77 -17.28
CA PRO A 287 7.41 -20.82 -15.81
C PRO A 287 8.55 -19.96 -15.22
N SER A 288 9.70 -19.90 -15.89
CA SER A 288 10.88 -19.12 -15.49
C SER A 288 10.76 -17.61 -15.74
N ALA A 289 9.73 -17.16 -16.45
CA ALA A 289 9.65 -15.80 -16.99
C ALA A 289 9.75 -14.72 -15.91
N ILE A 290 9.13 -14.95 -14.76
CA ILE A 290 9.12 -13.98 -13.66
C ILE A 290 10.46 -13.97 -12.96
N ASN A 291 11.07 -15.14 -12.71
CA ASN A 291 12.41 -15.24 -12.15
C ASN A 291 13.45 -14.54 -13.03
N GLU A 292 13.41 -14.75 -14.36
CA GLU A 292 14.27 -14.04 -15.31
C GLU A 292 14.08 -12.52 -15.23
N THR A 293 12.83 -12.06 -15.21
CA THR A 293 12.49 -10.63 -15.16
C THR A 293 12.93 -10.00 -13.85
N LEU A 294 12.66 -10.66 -12.73
CA LEU A 294 13.03 -10.22 -11.39
C LEU A 294 14.55 -10.14 -11.24
N ASN A 295 15.29 -11.16 -11.69
CA ASN A 295 16.75 -11.16 -11.69
C ASN A 295 17.31 -9.99 -12.52
N ALA A 296 16.74 -9.72 -13.69
CA ALA A 296 17.15 -8.59 -14.53
C ALA A 296 16.89 -7.23 -13.85
N VAL A 297 15.72 -7.07 -13.23
CA VAL A 297 15.36 -5.84 -12.49
C VAL A 297 16.28 -5.65 -11.28
N MET A 298 16.55 -6.71 -10.50
CA MET A 298 17.43 -6.65 -9.34
C MET A 298 18.89 -6.38 -9.74
N ALA A 299 19.37 -6.98 -10.83
CA ALA A 299 20.69 -6.69 -11.39
C ALA A 299 20.79 -5.23 -11.86
N ALA A 300 19.78 -4.72 -12.58
CA ALA A 300 19.72 -3.32 -12.98
C ALA A 300 19.72 -2.40 -11.76
N LEU A 301 18.88 -2.70 -10.76
CA LEU A 301 18.76 -1.94 -9.52
C LEU A 301 20.10 -1.89 -8.78
N HIS A 302 20.86 -2.99 -8.74
CA HIS A 302 22.18 -3.05 -8.10
C HIS A 302 23.20 -2.07 -8.72
N THR A 303 23.09 -1.78 -10.02
CA THR A 303 23.97 -0.82 -10.71
C THR A 303 23.62 0.65 -10.47
N LEU A 304 22.46 0.93 -9.87
CA LEU A 304 21.99 2.29 -9.59
C LEU A 304 22.45 2.80 -8.22
N ASP A 305 22.38 4.12 -8.04
CA ASP A 305 22.72 4.78 -6.78
C ASP A 305 21.85 4.26 -5.62
N GLU A 306 22.41 4.21 -4.41
CA GLU A 306 21.70 3.74 -3.22
C GLU A 306 20.38 4.48 -2.98
N ARG A 307 20.32 5.77 -3.30
CA ARG A 307 19.08 6.54 -3.20
C ARG A 307 17.98 5.96 -4.09
N VAL A 308 18.25 5.68 -5.37
CA VAL A 308 17.25 5.06 -6.27
C VAL A 308 16.83 3.67 -5.79
N ARG A 309 17.77 2.87 -5.28
CA ARG A 309 17.46 1.57 -4.71
C ARG A 309 16.50 1.68 -3.52
N ARG A 310 16.77 2.62 -2.61
CA ARG A 310 15.90 2.89 -1.46
C ARG A 310 14.53 3.43 -1.86
N GLU A 311 14.49 4.34 -2.83
CA GLU A 311 13.25 4.96 -3.30
C GLU A 311 12.25 3.92 -3.84
N LEU A 312 12.72 2.83 -4.49
CA LEU A 312 11.85 1.74 -4.94
C LEU A 312 11.08 1.13 -3.77
N PHE A 313 11.82 0.66 -2.77
CA PHE A 313 11.26 -0.08 -1.64
C PHE A 313 10.61 0.82 -0.57
N GLN A 314 10.76 2.15 -0.69
CA GLN A 314 10.03 3.13 0.13
C GLN A 314 8.74 3.65 -0.56
N ASP A 315 8.40 3.16 -1.75
CA ASP A 315 7.37 3.69 -2.65
C ASP A 315 7.54 5.18 -2.96
N ARG A 316 8.78 5.65 -3.00
CA ARG A 316 9.15 7.04 -3.28
C ARG A 316 9.78 7.23 -4.64
N MET A 317 9.86 6.18 -5.46
CA MET A 317 10.51 6.24 -6.77
C MET A 317 9.99 7.40 -7.62
N THR A 318 10.92 8.32 -7.91
CA THR A 318 10.69 9.41 -8.84
C THR A 318 10.59 8.89 -10.28
N PHE A 319 9.97 9.66 -11.18
CA PHE A 319 9.86 9.23 -12.57
C PHE A 319 11.25 9.15 -13.24
N GLY A 320 12.16 10.06 -12.91
CA GLY A 320 13.56 9.98 -13.33
C GLY A 320 14.25 8.68 -12.88
N ALA A 321 14.06 8.29 -11.62
CA ALA A 321 14.58 7.03 -11.07
C ALA A 321 13.97 5.81 -11.77
N LEU A 322 12.65 5.79 -11.98
CA LEU A 322 11.97 4.73 -12.71
C LEU A 322 12.49 4.60 -14.15
N LYS A 323 12.66 5.71 -14.86
CA LYS A 323 13.22 5.71 -16.21
C LYS A 323 14.63 5.13 -16.23
N SER A 324 15.46 5.47 -15.25
CA SER A 324 16.80 4.92 -15.12
C SER A 324 16.76 3.40 -14.92
N LEU A 325 15.92 2.92 -14.01
CA LEU A 325 15.72 1.48 -13.75
C LEU A 325 15.24 0.74 -14.99
N LEU A 326 14.21 1.23 -15.66
CA LEU A 326 13.68 0.62 -16.88
C LEU A 326 14.72 0.62 -18.01
N GLY A 327 15.49 1.70 -18.16
CA GLY A 327 16.56 1.80 -19.16
C GLY A 327 17.69 0.80 -18.94
N HIS A 328 18.14 0.62 -17.69
CA HIS A 328 19.16 -0.38 -17.35
C HIS A 328 18.62 -1.81 -17.49
N THR A 329 17.37 -2.04 -17.05
CA THR A 329 16.71 -3.34 -17.20
C THR A 329 16.57 -3.72 -18.68
N ALA A 330 16.16 -2.81 -19.55
CA ALA A 330 16.02 -3.07 -20.99
C ALA A 330 17.36 -3.37 -21.68
N LYS A 331 18.47 -2.80 -21.20
CA LYS A 331 19.82 -3.13 -21.69
C LYS A 331 20.26 -4.53 -21.26
N LEU A 332 20.00 -4.91 -20.01
CA LEU A 332 20.37 -6.22 -19.47
C LEU A 332 19.45 -7.34 -19.98
N TYR A 333 18.17 -7.05 -20.19
CA TYR A 333 17.16 -8.01 -20.60
C TYR A 333 16.23 -7.41 -21.68
N PRO A 334 16.68 -7.36 -22.95
CA PRO A 334 15.88 -6.80 -24.06
C PRO A 334 14.55 -7.53 -24.28
N ARG A 335 14.44 -8.80 -23.84
CA ARG A 335 13.19 -9.56 -23.85
C ARG A 335 12.08 -8.93 -22.99
N ILE A 336 12.38 -7.94 -22.16
CA ILE A 336 11.38 -7.21 -21.37
C ILE A 336 10.26 -6.64 -22.24
N PHE A 337 10.53 -6.15 -23.46
CA PHE A 337 9.49 -5.62 -24.35
C PHE A 337 8.49 -6.69 -24.79
N GLN A 338 8.97 -7.93 -24.99
CA GLN A 338 8.09 -9.06 -25.24
C GLN A 338 7.23 -9.36 -24.00
N ARG A 339 7.81 -9.32 -22.79
CA ARG A 339 7.09 -9.53 -21.53
C ARG A 339 6.00 -8.48 -21.30
N VAL A 340 6.31 -7.20 -21.52
CA VAL A 340 5.33 -6.09 -21.45
C VAL A 340 4.13 -6.41 -22.36
N ARG A 341 4.39 -6.86 -23.60
CA ARG A 341 3.33 -7.23 -24.54
C ARG A 341 2.54 -8.47 -24.11
N GLU A 342 3.20 -9.47 -23.51
CA GLU A 342 2.56 -10.69 -22.99
C GLU A 342 1.62 -10.40 -21.81
N HIS A 343 2.02 -9.53 -20.89
CA HIS A 343 1.26 -9.19 -19.68
C HIS A 343 0.16 -8.16 -19.91
N LEU A 344 0.46 -7.10 -20.66
CA LEU A 344 -0.45 -5.96 -20.81
C LEU A 344 -1.26 -6.03 -22.12
N GLY A 345 -0.86 -6.87 -23.08
CA GLY A 345 -1.42 -6.84 -24.43
C GLY A 345 -1.17 -5.51 -25.16
N ALA A 346 -1.65 -5.38 -26.40
CA ALA A 346 -1.45 -4.15 -27.17
C ALA A 346 -2.13 -2.92 -26.52
N ARG A 347 -3.36 -3.10 -26.01
CA ARG A 347 -4.12 -2.03 -25.35
C ARG A 347 -3.54 -1.66 -23.98
N GLY A 348 -3.13 -2.62 -23.16
CA GLY A 348 -2.52 -2.31 -21.86
C GLY A 348 -1.10 -1.75 -22.00
N THR A 349 -0.34 -2.15 -23.01
CA THR A 349 0.97 -1.53 -23.32
C THR A 349 0.80 -0.05 -23.67
N LEU A 350 -0.24 0.29 -24.45
CA LEU A 350 -0.60 1.68 -24.73
C LEU A 350 -0.94 2.44 -23.44
N TRP A 351 -1.79 1.87 -22.57
CA TRP A 351 -2.13 2.49 -21.29
C TRP A 351 -0.94 2.65 -20.34
N TRP A 352 -0.03 1.69 -20.32
CA TRP A 352 1.20 1.78 -19.54
C TRP A 352 2.10 2.91 -20.06
N LEU A 353 2.26 3.03 -21.38
CA LEU A 353 2.96 4.18 -21.99
C LEU A 353 2.26 5.51 -21.69
N VAL A 354 0.93 5.55 -21.70
CA VAL A 354 0.15 6.74 -21.32
C VAL A 354 0.38 7.09 -19.84
N ASN A 355 0.33 6.13 -18.92
CA ASN A 355 0.58 6.36 -17.49
C ASN A 355 2.02 6.84 -17.24
N VAL A 356 3.00 6.28 -17.96
CA VAL A 356 4.40 6.73 -17.95
C VAL A 356 4.50 8.18 -18.48
N ALA A 357 3.80 8.52 -19.56
CA ALA A 357 3.77 9.87 -20.12
C ALA A 357 3.05 10.88 -19.20
N GLU A 358 1.92 10.50 -18.60
CA GLU A 358 1.18 11.32 -17.63
C GLU A 358 2.03 11.60 -16.37
N ALA A 359 2.75 10.60 -15.87
CA ALA A 359 3.70 10.77 -14.78
C ALA A 359 4.82 11.77 -15.14
N ALA A 360 5.36 11.69 -16.36
CA ALA A 360 6.37 12.63 -16.85
C ALA A 360 5.85 14.07 -16.95
N VAL A 361 4.60 14.24 -17.41
CA VAL A 361 3.94 15.56 -17.48
C VAL A 361 3.65 16.11 -16.08
N SER A 362 3.22 15.26 -15.14
CA SER A 362 2.97 15.65 -13.75
C SER A 362 4.26 16.13 -13.06
N GLU A 363 5.37 15.43 -13.26
CA GLU A 363 6.67 15.81 -12.68
C GLU A 363 7.21 17.11 -13.32
N ARG A 364 7.06 17.28 -14.64
CA ARG A 364 7.41 18.53 -15.35
C ARG A 364 6.57 19.72 -14.93
N ARG A 365 5.26 19.54 -14.72
CA ARG A 365 4.37 20.59 -14.17
C ARG A 365 4.74 20.92 -12.73
N GLY A 366 5.14 19.92 -11.93
CA GLY A 366 5.72 20.13 -10.61
C GLY A 366 6.97 21.00 -10.66
N ARG A 367 7.92 20.71 -11.55
CA ARG A 367 9.15 21.51 -11.75
C ARG A 367 8.89 22.92 -12.30
N ALA A 368 8.07 23.08 -13.33
CA ALA A 368 7.76 24.40 -13.90
C ALA A 368 7.01 25.32 -12.92
N ALA A 369 6.19 24.75 -12.03
CA ALA A 369 5.54 25.50 -10.95
C ALA A 369 6.51 25.90 -9.81
N LEU A 370 7.69 25.27 -9.74
CA LEU A 370 8.77 25.59 -8.78
C LEU A 370 9.73 26.65 -9.33
N ASP A 371 9.95 26.68 -10.64
CA ASP A 371 10.79 27.69 -11.30
C ASP A 371 10.07 29.05 -11.44
N GLY A 372 8.76 29.09 -11.24
CA GLY A 372 7.93 30.31 -11.25
C GLY A 372 7.69 30.97 -9.90
N VAL A 373 8.20 30.42 -8.80
CA VAL A 373 8.11 31.04 -7.46
C VAL A 373 9.47 30.88 -6.76
N GLY A 374 10.40 31.75 -7.15
CA GLY A 374 11.53 32.12 -6.30
C GLY A 374 11.01 32.74 -5.01
N GLY A 375 11.63 32.38 -3.89
CA GLY A 375 11.13 32.67 -2.55
C GLY A 375 10.97 34.16 -2.26
N GLU A 376 9.74 34.54 -1.94
CA GLU A 376 9.34 35.74 -1.21
C GLU A 376 7.88 35.48 -0.79
N ASP A 377 7.66 34.77 0.32
CA ASP A 377 6.37 34.75 1.06
C ASP A 377 6.41 33.88 2.33
N GLU A 378 7.49 33.11 2.56
CA GLU A 378 7.65 32.35 3.82
C GLU A 378 8.17 33.18 5.01
N ALA A 379 8.41 34.49 4.85
CA ALA A 379 9.06 35.32 5.87
C ALA A 379 8.16 36.38 6.56
N ASN A 380 6.87 36.51 6.22
CA ASN A 380 5.98 37.46 6.89
C ASN A 380 4.73 36.77 7.41
N GLY A 381 4.69 36.54 8.73
CA GLY A 381 3.53 36.06 9.47
C GLY A 381 2.33 37.02 9.41
N LYS A 382 1.61 37.02 8.29
CA LYS A 382 0.30 37.66 8.10
C LYS A 382 -0.70 36.65 7.54
N PHE A 383 -1.22 35.76 8.39
CA PHE A 383 -2.39 34.93 8.04
C PHE A 383 -3.46 34.96 9.14
N GLY A 384 -3.77 36.15 9.65
CA GLY A 384 -5.03 36.39 10.34
C GLY A 384 -6.09 36.78 9.31
N GLY A 385 -6.95 35.85 8.89
CA GLY A 385 -8.13 36.18 8.05
C GLY A 385 -8.61 35.11 7.06
N GLU A 386 -7.83 34.07 6.79
CA GLU A 386 -8.19 33.06 5.78
C GLU A 386 -9.25 32.07 6.31
N SER A 387 -10.33 31.89 5.57
CA SER A 387 -11.42 30.96 5.89
C SER A 387 -10.95 29.50 5.82
N ALA A 388 -11.66 28.59 6.51
CA ALA A 388 -11.33 27.16 6.47
C ALA A 388 -11.42 26.57 5.04
N THR A 389 -12.30 27.12 4.20
CA THR A 389 -12.45 26.75 2.78
C THR A 389 -11.22 27.12 1.96
N GLU A 390 -10.72 28.35 2.11
CA GLU A 390 -9.51 28.82 1.43
C GLU A 390 -8.28 28.04 1.89
N GLN A 391 -8.15 27.80 3.20
CA GLN A 391 -7.10 26.95 3.76
C GLN A 391 -7.15 25.53 3.18
N PHE A 392 -8.34 24.93 3.08
CA PHE A 392 -8.52 23.59 2.50
C PHE A 392 -8.03 23.55 1.04
N ALA A 393 -8.50 24.48 0.21
CA ALA A 393 -8.13 24.55 -1.20
C ALA A 393 -6.61 24.77 -1.38
N ARG A 394 -6.01 25.67 -0.59
CA ARG A 394 -4.57 25.93 -0.61
C ARG A 394 -3.77 24.70 -0.22
N HIS A 395 -4.14 24.02 0.87
CA HIS A 395 -3.42 22.83 1.31
C HIS A 395 -3.55 21.67 0.33
N VAL A 396 -4.74 21.44 -0.25
CA VAL A 396 -4.92 20.46 -1.33
C VAL A 396 -3.98 20.76 -2.50
N ALA A 397 -3.91 22.03 -2.94
CA ALA A 397 -3.00 22.44 -4.02
C ALA A 397 -1.53 22.24 -3.65
N LEU A 398 -1.14 22.59 -2.41
CA LEU A 398 0.22 22.43 -1.92
C LEU A 398 0.64 20.95 -1.84
N TYR A 399 -0.25 20.07 -1.36
CA TYR A 399 0.01 18.64 -1.33
C TYR A 399 0.11 18.03 -2.73
N LYS A 400 -0.70 18.49 -3.70
CA LYS A 400 -0.55 18.11 -5.12
C LYS A 400 0.80 18.55 -5.71
N LYS A 401 1.36 19.68 -5.26
CA LYS A 401 2.69 20.16 -5.67
C LYS A 401 3.82 19.36 -5.00
N THR A 402 3.72 19.07 -3.71
CA THR A 402 4.74 18.34 -2.93
C THR A 402 4.76 16.84 -3.24
N THR A 403 3.69 16.25 -3.77
CA THR A 403 3.76 14.90 -4.36
C THR A 403 4.75 14.81 -5.55
N GLY A 404 5.25 15.93 -6.09
CA GLY A 404 6.38 16.00 -7.03
C GLY A 404 7.77 16.31 -6.41
N ARG A 405 7.85 16.54 -5.09
CA ARG A 405 9.10 16.75 -4.32
C ARG A 405 9.14 15.79 -3.14
N GLY A 406 9.95 14.75 -3.24
CA GLY A 406 10.24 13.83 -2.14
C GLY A 406 11.07 12.67 -2.61
#